data_AF-A0A6V1S530-F1
#
_entry.id   AF-A0A6V1S530-F1
#
_cell.length_a   1.000
_cell.length_b   1.000
_cell.length_c   1.000
_cell.angle_alpha   90.00
_cell.angle_beta   90.00
_cell.angle_gamma   90.00
#
_symmetry.space_group_name_H-M   'P 1'
#
loop_
_entity.id
_entity.type
_entity.pdbx_description
1 polymer ?
#
loop_
_entity_poly.entity_id
_entity_poly.type
_entity_poly.pdbx_seq_one_letter_code
_entity_poly.pdbx_strand_id
1 'polypeptide(L)'
;MAVATQRPFLLALGLSFLLLSGCKAFSSNAGSKYSSATFKDGKTDASWIQTLETMFMDHRIKGAAAAISAALLLGSMGQLPAFADFEDTDKGPVLAGRCRQETNGASGVTTISCRRYGTDRDGRLLGCLPNENCLSTSAVKNPSKYAAPWTYYTQTASGDSAWRALVELAETDSLNLGLKVVEKDPSRYYLHLTAPAKVPPGSTDDLEFLLRPADKIVLYRSATRDTVLVYPFQQYLPEHGQTAGRLETIRDSLGWDILKQRDKTSLTAEEKLRFLLF
;
A
#
# COMPACT_ATOMS: atom_id res chain seq x y z
N MET A 1 37.96 41.21 -49.13
CA MET A 1 37.80 40.10 -50.10
C MET A 1 36.55 39.34 -49.73
N ALA A 2 35.75 38.91 -50.70
CA ALA A 2 34.51 38.17 -50.45
C ALA A 2 34.56 36.83 -51.21
N VAL A 3 34.07 35.77 -50.57
CA VAL A 3 33.85 34.45 -51.21
C VAL A 3 32.48 33.97 -50.76
N ALA A 4 31.60 33.74 -51.73
CA ALA A 4 30.29 33.14 -51.55
C ALA A 4 30.14 31.98 -52.53
N THR A 5 29.50 30.88 -52.11
CA THR A 5 28.98 29.73 -52.87
C THR A 5 28.74 28.58 -51.86
N GLN A 6 27.83 27.62 -52.05
CA GLN A 6 26.60 27.54 -52.83
C GLN A 6 25.70 26.44 -52.22
N ARG A 7 24.39 26.41 -52.57
CA ARG A 7 23.50 25.26 -52.32
C ARG A 7 22.98 24.70 -53.65
N PRO A 8 22.88 23.37 -53.79
CA PRO A 8 21.72 22.68 -54.37
C PRO A 8 20.95 21.95 -53.25
N PHE A 9 19.61 21.93 -53.23
CA PHE A 9 18.68 21.12 -54.05
C PHE A 9 18.86 19.60 -53.88
N LEU A 10 17.96 18.84 -53.23
CA LEU A 10 16.52 18.53 -53.44
C LEU A 10 16.32 17.23 -54.26
N LEU A 11 15.80 16.18 -53.61
CA LEU A 11 15.03 15.11 -54.26
C LEU A 11 14.11 14.44 -53.22
N ALA A 12 12.97 13.92 -53.69
CA ALA A 12 11.95 13.27 -52.86
C ALA A 12 11.48 11.96 -53.52
N LEU A 13 11.01 11.01 -52.71
CA LEU A 13 10.23 9.79 -52.99
C LEU A 13 10.14 9.00 -51.65
N GLY A 14 9.17 8.14 -51.37
CA GLY A 14 7.97 7.75 -52.13
C GLY A 14 7.10 6.79 -51.28
N LEU A 15 5.82 6.67 -51.61
CA LEU A 15 4.81 5.91 -50.84
C LEU A 15 5.13 4.42 -50.62
N SER A 16 4.60 3.86 -49.53
CA SER A 16 3.80 2.61 -49.59
C SER A 16 2.78 2.57 -48.44
N PHE A 17 1.65 1.89 -48.67
CA PHE A 17 0.42 1.91 -47.87
C PHE A 17 -0.29 0.55 -48.04
N LEU A 18 -1.24 0.18 -47.16
CA LEU A 18 -1.97 -1.12 -47.15
C LEU A 18 -1.06 -2.32 -46.78
N LEU A 19 -1.51 -3.44 -46.17
CA LEU A 19 -2.74 -3.86 -45.46
C LEU A 19 -2.28 -4.99 -44.46
N LEU A 20 -3.06 -5.88 -43.81
CA LEU A 20 -4.46 -6.30 -43.92
C LEU A 20 -5.01 -6.71 -42.53
N SER A 21 -6.33 -6.81 -42.43
CA SER A 21 -7.15 -7.06 -41.24
C SER A 21 -7.04 -8.45 -40.61
N GLY A 22 -7.06 -8.47 -39.27
CA GLY A 22 -8.10 -9.18 -38.49
C GLY A 22 -7.95 -10.68 -38.19
N CYS A 23 -8.19 -11.03 -36.91
CA CYS A 23 -8.77 -12.33 -36.54
C CYS A 23 -9.70 -12.17 -35.31
N LYS A 24 -10.49 -13.20 -35.00
CA LYS A 24 -11.70 -13.11 -34.17
C LYS A 24 -11.44 -13.23 -32.66
N ALA A 25 -12.41 -12.75 -31.88
CA ALA A 25 -12.56 -13.10 -30.47
C ALA A 25 -12.74 -14.62 -30.29
N PHE A 26 -12.25 -15.15 -29.17
CA PHE A 26 -12.55 -16.50 -28.70
C PHE A 26 -13.21 -16.43 -27.33
N SER A 27 -14.11 -17.37 -27.03
CA SER A 27 -15.02 -17.30 -25.90
C SER A 27 -14.62 -18.23 -24.75
N SER A 28 -14.81 -17.73 -23.53
CA SER A 28 -15.27 -18.45 -22.32
C SER A 28 -14.64 -19.80 -21.91
N ASN A 29 -14.23 -19.81 -20.64
CA ASN A 29 -14.47 -20.90 -19.67
C ASN A 29 -13.54 -22.14 -19.68
N ALA A 30 -12.54 -22.12 -18.79
CA ALA A 30 -12.03 -23.30 -18.07
C ALA A 30 -11.50 -22.86 -16.70
N GLY A 31 -11.87 -23.57 -15.62
CA GLY A 31 -11.62 -23.12 -14.24
C GLY A 31 -10.22 -23.44 -13.71
N SER A 32 -9.63 -22.53 -12.92
CA SER A 32 -8.35 -22.73 -12.24
C SER A 32 -8.52 -23.46 -10.90
N LYS A 33 -8.14 -24.74 -10.85
CA LYS A 33 -7.81 -25.40 -9.57
C LYS A 33 -6.45 -24.90 -9.08
N TYR A 34 -6.43 -23.88 -8.23
CA TYR A 34 -5.25 -23.61 -7.40
C TYR A 34 -5.36 -24.34 -6.07
N SER A 35 -4.45 -25.29 -5.85
CA SER A 35 -4.30 -25.96 -4.56
C SER A 35 -3.70 -24.99 -3.55
N SER A 36 -4.24 -24.96 -2.34
CA SER A 36 -3.68 -24.19 -1.22
C SER A 36 -2.33 -24.77 -0.81
N ALA A 37 -1.26 -24.00 -1.02
CA ALA A 37 0.05 -24.28 -0.43
C ALA A 37 0.03 -23.79 1.03
N THR A 38 -0.04 -24.71 1.98
CA THR A 38 0.01 -24.38 3.42
C THR A 38 1.43 -24.02 3.83
N PHE A 39 1.70 -22.73 4.00
CA PHE A 39 2.97 -22.24 4.53
C PHE A 39 3.09 -22.60 6.01
N LYS A 40 3.92 -23.60 6.31
CA LYS A 40 4.37 -23.94 7.66
C LYS A 40 5.80 -23.46 7.88
N ASP A 41 6.15 -23.36 9.16
CA ASP A 41 7.48 -23.12 9.72
C ASP A 41 8.07 -21.74 9.41
N GLY A 42 7.79 -20.79 10.32
CA GLY A 42 8.31 -19.44 10.26
C GLY A 42 9.83 -19.37 10.51
N LYS A 43 10.60 -19.26 9.43
CA LYS A 43 11.97 -18.74 9.43
C LYS A 43 12.08 -17.57 8.46
N THR A 44 12.58 -16.44 8.95
CA THR A 44 12.76 -15.20 8.18
C THR A 44 14.15 -15.17 7.54
N ASP A 45 14.34 -15.97 6.49
CA ASP A 45 15.60 -15.99 5.73
C ASP A 45 15.68 -14.80 4.77
N ALA A 46 16.86 -14.18 4.64
CA ALA A 46 17.11 -12.96 3.85
C ALA A 46 17.08 -13.16 2.31
N SER A 47 16.45 -14.24 1.84
CA SER A 47 16.40 -14.69 0.43
C SER A 47 15.70 -13.72 -0.53
N TRP A 48 14.81 -12.86 -0.02
CA TRP A 48 14.00 -11.97 -0.88
C TRP A 48 14.82 -10.96 -1.68
N ILE A 49 16.01 -10.57 -1.21
CA ILE A 49 16.92 -9.65 -1.94
C ILE A 49 17.47 -10.32 -3.21
N GLN A 50 17.88 -11.59 -3.13
CA GLN A 50 18.38 -12.35 -4.29
C GLN A 50 17.27 -12.67 -5.31
N THR A 51 16.01 -12.67 -4.88
CA THR A 51 14.85 -12.89 -5.76
C THR A 51 14.59 -11.71 -6.70
N LEU A 52 15.06 -10.50 -6.37
CA LEU A 52 14.97 -9.33 -7.25
C LEU A 52 16.07 -9.31 -8.33
N GLU A 53 17.25 -9.84 -8.05
CA GLU A 53 18.33 -9.96 -9.03
C GLU A 53 17.99 -10.97 -10.14
N THR A 54 17.35 -12.09 -9.79
CA THR A 54 16.96 -13.12 -10.78
C THR A 54 15.83 -12.66 -11.72
N MET A 55 14.88 -11.85 -11.23
CA MET A 55 13.79 -11.32 -12.06
C MET A 55 14.23 -10.33 -13.15
N PHE A 56 15.43 -9.76 -13.07
CA PHE A 56 15.94 -8.82 -14.08
C PHE A 56 16.82 -9.45 -15.19
N MET A 57 17.09 -10.76 -15.13
CA MET A 57 18.01 -11.44 -16.06
C MET A 57 17.37 -12.48 -16.99
N ASP A 58 16.18 -13.00 -16.68
CA ASP A 58 15.59 -14.09 -17.48
C ASP A 58 14.85 -13.60 -18.74
N HIS A 59 15.63 -13.18 -19.75
CA HIS A 59 15.12 -13.17 -21.12
C HIS A 59 16.16 -13.44 -22.24
N ARG A 60 17.30 -14.10 -21.94
CA ARG A 60 18.22 -14.68 -22.95
C ARG A 60 19.23 -15.67 -22.34
N ILE A 61 18.98 -16.98 -22.50
CA ILE A 61 19.83 -17.96 -23.22
C ILE A 61 19.27 -19.37 -22.99
N LYS A 62 19.07 -20.13 -24.08
CA LYS A 62 18.87 -21.59 -24.02
C LYS A 62 20.22 -22.24 -24.31
N GLY A 63 20.80 -22.96 -23.34
CA GLY A 63 22.10 -23.61 -23.51
C GLY A 63 22.40 -24.58 -22.38
N ALA A 64 22.87 -25.78 -22.72
CA ALA A 64 23.05 -26.89 -21.79
C ALA A 64 24.24 -26.70 -20.83
N ALA A 65 24.05 -27.15 -19.59
CA ALA A 65 25.03 -27.92 -18.83
C ALA A 65 24.31 -28.77 -17.78
N ALA A 66 24.78 -29.99 -17.54
CA ALA A 66 24.30 -30.86 -16.47
C ALA A 66 25.49 -31.38 -15.65
N ALA A 67 25.25 -31.61 -14.36
CA ALA A 67 26.16 -32.21 -13.38
C ALA A 67 27.51 -31.48 -13.14
N ILE A 68 27.64 -30.90 -11.94
CA ILE A 68 28.76 -31.17 -11.01
C ILE A 68 28.12 -31.23 -9.62
N SER A 69 28.51 -32.22 -8.81
CA SER A 69 28.05 -32.41 -7.43
C SER A 69 29.21 -32.35 -6.46
N ALA A 70 28.90 -32.02 -5.21
CA ALA A 70 29.74 -32.20 -4.02
C ALA A 70 31.10 -31.45 -3.97
N ALA A 71 31.07 -30.28 -3.34
CA ALA A 71 32.19 -29.76 -2.58
C ALA A 71 31.69 -29.31 -1.19
N LEU A 72 31.87 -30.14 -0.16
CA LEU A 72 31.76 -29.71 1.23
C LEU A 72 33.02 -28.89 1.57
N LEU A 73 32.84 -27.67 2.06
CA LEU A 73 33.81 -27.05 2.97
C LEU A 73 33.07 -26.27 4.06
N LEU A 74 33.61 -26.31 5.27
CA LEU A 74 32.99 -25.72 6.45
C LEU A 74 33.24 -24.20 6.49
N GLY A 75 32.15 -23.42 6.44
CA GLY A 75 32.14 -21.99 6.73
C GLY A 75 31.70 -21.73 8.16
N SER A 76 32.37 -20.81 8.85
CA SER A 76 32.13 -20.48 10.27
C SER A 76 30.66 -20.15 10.59
N MET A 77 30.16 -20.72 11.68
CA MET A 77 28.93 -20.24 12.33
C MET A 77 29.20 -18.90 13.01
N GLY A 78 29.26 -17.83 12.23
CA GLY A 78 29.18 -16.47 12.77
C GLY A 78 27.80 -16.27 13.39
N GLN A 79 27.73 -16.14 14.71
CA GLN A 79 26.48 -15.77 15.38
C GLN A 79 26.05 -14.39 14.88
N LEU A 80 24.95 -14.36 14.12
CA LEU A 80 24.21 -13.13 13.87
C LEU A 80 23.87 -12.51 15.23
N PRO A 81 24.03 -11.19 15.41
CA PRO A 81 23.56 -10.54 16.62
C PRO A 81 22.06 -10.81 16.74
N ALA A 82 21.64 -11.38 17.86
CA ALA A 82 20.22 -11.56 18.12
C ALA A 82 19.55 -10.18 18.09
N PHE A 83 18.52 -10.03 17.25
CA PHE A 83 17.66 -8.87 17.32
C PHE A 83 17.02 -8.88 18.71
N ALA A 84 17.43 -7.94 19.56
CA ALA A 84 16.79 -7.76 20.85
C ALA A 84 15.38 -7.23 20.60
N ASP A 85 14.37 -8.07 20.82
CA ASP A 85 12.98 -7.65 20.88
C ASP A 85 12.84 -6.59 21.97
N PHE A 86 12.78 -5.33 21.54
CA PHE A 86 12.62 -4.21 22.45
C PHE A 86 11.15 -4.17 22.90
N GLU A 87 10.90 -4.72 24.09
CA GLU A 87 9.63 -4.59 24.81
C GLU A 87 9.36 -3.12 25.12
N ASP A 88 8.68 -2.48 24.16
CA ASP A 88 8.34 -1.06 24.12
C ASP A 88 7.29 -0.76 25.21
N THR A 89 7.76 -0.66 26.45
CA THR A 89 6.95 -0.61 27.68
C THR A 89 6.43 0.79 27.99
N ASP A 90 6.06 1.54 26.95
CA ASP A 90 5.47 2.88 27.06
C ASP A 90 3.95 2.83 26.82
N LYS A 91 3.18 3.06 27.90
CA LYS A 91 1.71 3.19 27.87
C LYS A 91 1.27 4.65 27.81
N GLY A 92 2.12 5.56 27.32
CA GLY A 92 1.79 6.96 27.08
C GLY A 92 1.06 7.19 25.75
N PRO A 93 0.26 8.28 25.63
CA PRO A 93 -0.29 8.71 24.35
C PRO A 93 0.85 9.13 23.41
N VAL A 94 1.05 8.39 22.31
CA VAL A 94 2.25 8.45 21.47
C VAL A 94 2.40 9.82 20.78
N LEU A 95 3.20 10.70 21.39
CA LEU A 95 3.59 11.99 20.82
C LEU A 95 4.55 11.80 19.64
N ALA A 96 3.98 11.54 18.46
CA ALA A 96 4.65 11.53 17.15
C ALA A 96 5.95 10.70 17.13
N GLY A 97 5.79 9.37 17.19
CA GLY A 97 6.89 8.41 17.22
C GLY A 97 8.02 8.73 16.23
N ARG A 98 9.26 8.79 16.76
CA ARG A 98 10.47 9.09 15.98
C ARG A 98 10.74 7.94 15.03
N CYS A 99 10.76 8.22 13.72
CA CYS A 99 11.20 7.25 12.74
C CYS A 99 12.71 6.96 12.92
N ARG A 100 13.08 5.68 12.91
CA ARG A 100 14.47 5.20 12.86
C ARG A 100 14.84 4.98 11.40
N GLN A 101 16.06 5.35 11.01
CA GLN A 101 16.60 5.09 9.68
C GLN A 101 17.83 4.19 9.79
N GLU A 102 17.88 3.12 9.00
CA GLU A 102 19.02 2.22 8.90
C GLU A 102 19.42 2.04 7.44
N THR A 103 20.67 2.36 7.12
CA THR A 103 21.22 2.23 5.76
C THR A 103 22.23 1.09 5.72
N ASN A 104 21.91 0.03 5.00
CA ASN A 104 22.85 -1.05 4.71
C ASN A 104 23.73 -0.65 3.52
N GLY A 105 24.94 -0.18 3.82
CA GLY A 105 25.90 0.27 2.80
C GLY A 105 26.38 -0.82 1.83
N ALA A 106 26.19 -2.11 2.15
CA ALA A 106 26.56 -3.22 1.26
C ALA A 106 25.49 -3.53 0.20
N SER A 107 24.21 -3.25 0.49
CA SER A 107 23.10 -3.46 -0.46
C SER A 107 22.56 -2.18 -1.09
N GLY A 108 22.99 -1.00 -0.61
CA GLY A 108 22.43 0.28 -1.05
C GLY A 108 20.98 0.51 -0.59
N VAL A 109 20.47 -0.32 0.34
CA VAL A 109 19.10 -0.25 0.83
C VAL A 109 19.06 0.58 2.12
N THR A 110 18.06 1.47 2.22
CA THR A 110 17.77 2.20 3.45
C THR A 110 16.35 1.90 3.91
N THR A 111 16.20 1.35 5.11
CA THR A 111 14.90 1.13 5.76
C THR A 111 14.60 2.30 6.68
N ILE A 112 13.38 2.83 6.60
CA ILE A 112 12.84 3.82 7.54
C ILE A 112 11.70 3.18 8.31
N SER A 113 11.90 2.98 9.61
CA SER A 113 10.93 2.38 10.54
C SER A 113 10.21 3.45 11.35
N CYS A 114 8.94 3.70 11.05
CA CYS A 114 8.07 4.69 11.69
C CYS A 114 6.94 3.99 12.48
N ARG A 115 7.06 3.89 13.81
CA ARG A 115 5.92 3.52 14.68
C ARG A 115 5.06 4.77 14.93
N ARG A 116 4.03 4.98 14.10
CA ARG A 116 3.07 6.09 14.22
C ARG A 116 1.64 5.60 14.04
N TYR A 117 0.85 5.73 15.10
CA TYR A 117 -0.59 5.49 15.15
C TYR A 117 -1.20 6.36 16.25
N GLY A 118 -2.52 6.43 16.32
CA GLY A 118 -3.27 7.22 17.29
C GLY A 118 -3.87 8.49 16.70
N THR A 119 -4.58 9.24 17.54
CA THR A 119 -5.14 10.55 17.19
C THR A 119 -4.19 11.69 17.54
N ASP A 120 -4.24 12.78 16.77
CA ASP A 120 -3.61 14.05 17.11
C ASP A 120 -4.33 14.76 18.29
N ARG A 121 -3.84 15.95 18.65
CA ARG A 121 -4.38 16.76 19.75
C ARG A 121 -5.82 17.25 19.51
N ASP A 122 -6.26 17.26 18.26
CA ASP A 122 -7.61 17.66 17.86
C ASP A 122 -8.54 16.44 17.71
N GLY A 123 -8.07 15.24 18.12
CA GLY A 123 -8.82 13.99 18.05
C GLY A 123 -8.90 13.37 16.65
N ARG A 124 -8.06 13.80 15.70
CA ARG A 124 -8.11 13.33 14.30
C ARG A 124 -7.08 12.23 14.06
N LEU A 125 -7.35 11.30 13.16
CA LEU A 125 -6.34 10.33 12.70
C LEU A 125 -5.13 11.04 12.08
N LEU A 126 -3.93 10.50 12.30
CA LEU A 126 -2.70 11.04 11.74
C LEU A 126 -2.69 11.07 10.20
N GLY A 127 -2.07 12.10 9.63
CA GLY A 127 -1.75 12.15 8.20
C GLY A 127 -0.54 11.27 7.85
N CYS A 128 -0.52 10.76 6.61
CA CYS A 128 0.64 10.03 6.07
C CYS A 128 1.88 10.93 5.97
N LEU A 129 3.06 10.37 6.23
CA LEU A 129 4.34 11.02 5.98
C LEU A 129 4.71 10.97 4.48
N PRO A 130 5.60 11.86 3.98
CA PRO A 130 6.06 11.84 2.60
C PRO A 130 6.71 10.50 2.19
N ASN A 131 7.50 9.91 3.08
CA ASN A 131 8.33 8.73 2.80
C ASN A 131 7.81 7.43 3.48
N GLU A 132 6.53 7.39 3.83
CA GLU A 132 5.85 6.26 4.50
C GLU A 132 4.86 5.61 3.51
N ASN A 133 4.88 4.28 3.35
CA ASN A 133 3.82 3.56 2.64
C ASN A 133 2.51 3.69 3.43
N CYS A 134 1.59 4.55 2.98
CA CYS A 134 0.38 4.90 3.74
C CYS A 134 -0.74 5.42 2.85
N LEU A 135 -1.98 5.09 3.24
CA LEU A 135 -3.23 5.61 2.69
C LEU A 135 -4.09 6.14 3.86
N SER A 136 -4.53 7.40 3.81
CA SER A 136 -5.27 8.02 4.93
C SER A 136 -6.27 9.09 4.48
N THR A 137 -7.44 9.06 5.12
CA THR A 137 -8.46 10.12 5.04
C THR A 137 -7.98 11.49 5.55
N SER A 138 -6.95 11.51 6.41
CA SER A 138 -6.29 12.75 6.86
C SER A 138 -5.17 13.23 5.94
N ALA A 139 -4.77 12.47 4.90
CA ALA A 139 -3.67 12.84 4.01
C ALA A 139 -4.03 13.91 2.95
N VAL A 140 -4.92 14.86 3.29
CA VAL A 140 -5.49 15.89 2.38
C VAL A 140 -4.43 16.72 1.63
N LYS A 141 -3.23 16.86 2.18
CA LYS A 141 -2.09 17.58 1.56
C LYS A 141 -1.30 16.74 0.55
N ASN A 142 -1.59 15.46 0.38
CA ASN A 142 -0.89 14.55 -0.53
C ASN A 142 -1.89 13.66 -1.31
N PRO A 143 -2.33 14.07 -2.52
CA PRO A 143 -3.38 13.38 -3.26
C PRO A 143 -3.10 11.90 -3.58
N SER A 144 -1.84 11.46 -3.70
CA SER A 144 -1.51 10.05 -3.95
C SER A 144 -1.61 9.15 -2.71
N LYS A 145 -1.78 9.74 -1.52
CA LYS A 145 -1.98 9.04 -0.24
C LYS A 145 -3.32 9.36 0.42
N TYR A 146 -4.11 10.24 -0.19
CA TYR A 146 -5.46 10.55 0.25
C TYR A 146 -6.44 9.49 -0.23
N ALA A 147 -7.35 9.06 0.64
CA ALA A 147 -8.54 8.32 0.27
C ALA A 147 -9.78 9.02 0.83
N ALA A 148 -10.89 8.94 0.09
CA ALA A 148 -12.15 9.51 0.57
C ALA A 148 -12.70 8.68 1.75
N PRO A 149 -13.25 9.32 2.79
CA PRO A 149 -13.81 8.61 3.94
C PRO A 149 -15.00 7.75 3.54
N TRP A 150 -15.35 6.77 4.36
CA TRP A 150 -16.52 5.92 4.10
C TRP A 150 -17.76 6.47 4.79
N THR A 151 -18.94 6.05 4.35
CA THR A 151 -20.18 6.18 5.11
C THR A 151 -20.79 4.81 5.37
N TYR A 152 -21.18 4.58 6.62
CA TYR A 152 -21.89 3.38 7.06
C TYR A 152 -23.42 3.50 6.92
N TYR A 153 -23.91 4.68 6.51
CA TYR A 153 -25.34 5.02 6.50
C TYR A 153 -26.16 4.16 5.52
N THR A 154 -25.52 3.56 4.52
CA THR A 154 -26.17 2.64 3.57
C THR A 154 -26.56 1.29 4.19
N GLN A 155 -25.97 0.92 5.34
CA GLN A 155 -26.28 -0.32 6.08
C GLN A 155 -26.84 -0.07 7.48
N THR A 156 -26.42 1.00 8.16
CA THR A 156 -26.70 1.21 9.58
C THR A 156 -27.07 2.65 9.91
N ALA A 157 -28.16 2.82 10.66
CA ALA A 157 -28.64 4.15 11.07
C ALA A 157 -27.89 4.72 12.29
N SER A 158 -27.38 3.85 13.19
CA SER A 158 -26.61 4.25 14.38
C SER A 158 -25.11 3.99 14.21
N GLY A 159 -24.29 4.86 14.81
CA GLY A 159 -22.86 4.66 14.98
C GLY A 159 -22.52 3.43 15.84
N ASP A 160 -23.35 3.08 16.84
CA ASP A 160 -23.11 1.92 17.71
C ASP A 160 -23.19 0.58 16.96
N SER A 161 -24.06 0.48 15.96
CA SER A 161 -24.16 -0.72 15.12
C SER A 161 -23.03 -0.78 14.10
N ALA A 162 -22.62 0.36 13.53
CA ALA A 162 -21.45 0.43 12.65
C ALA A 162 -20.15 0.07 13.41
N TRP A 163 -20.01 0.58 14.65
CA TRP A 163 -18.89 0.31 15.53
C TRP A 163 -18.77 -1.18 15.89
N ARG A 164 -19.87 -1.78 16.36
CA ARG A 164 -19.89 -3.22 16.69
C ARG A 164 -19.57 -4.09 15.48
N ALA A 165 -20.12 -3.80 14.30
CA ALA A 165 -19.84 -4.57 13.09
C ALA A 165 -18.35 -4.52 12.69
N LEU A 166 -17.70 -3.35 12.81
CA LEU A 166 -16.26 -3.21 12.55
C LEU A 166 -15.40 -3.97 13.57
N VAL A 167 -15.74 -3.88 14.86
CA VAL A 167 -15.01 -4.59 15.92
C VAL A 167 -15.21 -6.10 15.80
N GLU A 168 -16.43 -6.57 15.52
CA GLU A 168 -16.76 -7.99 15.31
C GLU A 168 -16.00 -8.60 14.12
N LEU A 169 -15.91 -7.87 12.99
CA LEU A 169 -15.09 -8.25 11.84
C LEU A 169 -13.60 -8.34 12.21
N ALA A 170 -13.10 -7.36 12.96
CA ALA A 170 -11.68 -7.28 13.35
C ALA A 170 -11.27 -8.28 14.43
N GLU A 171 -12.17 -8.66 15.34
CA GLU A 171 -11.93 -9.69 16.37
C GLU A 171 -12.08 -11.12 15.83
N THR A 172 -12.86 -11.30 14.77
CA THR A 172 -13.05 -12.61 14.11
C THR A 172 -12.00 -12.90 13.03
N ASP A 173 -11.39 -11.87 12.44
CA ASP A 173 -10.61 -11.92 11.18
C ASP A 173 -11.29 -12.80 10.10
N SER A 174 -12.60 -12.60 9.93
CA SER A 174 -13.45 -13.39 9.01
C SER A 174 -12.99 -13.32 7.54
N LEU A 175 -12.17 -12.32 7.22
CA LEU A 175 -11.56 -12.09 5.90
C LEU A 175 -10.20 -12.78 5.73
N ASN A 176 -9.64 -13.41 6.77
CA ASN A 176 -8.32 -14.03 6.79
C ASN A 176 -7.20 -13.05 6.37
N LEU A 177 -7.30 -11.79 6.81
CA LEU A 177 -6.35 -10.73 6.46
C LEU A 177 -5.18 -10.62 7.45
N GLY A 178 -5.15 -11.47 8.48
CA GLY A 178 -4.15 -11.47 9.55
C GLY A 178 -4.35 -10.33 10.54
N LEU A 179 -5.59 -9.86 10.71
CA LEU A 179 -5.92 -8.74 11.59
C LEU A 179 -5.69 -9.10 13.06
N LYS A 180 -5.10 -8.17 13.81
CA LYS A 180 -4.93 -8.25 15.26
C LYS A 180 -5.31 -6.93 15.90
N VAL A 181 -6.30 -6.93 16.78
CA VAL A 181 -6.68 -5.74 17.57
C VAL A 181 -5.56 -5.38 18.55
N VAL A 182 -5.16 -4.11 18.57
CA VAL A 182 -4.12 -3.56 19.45
C VAL A 182 -4.71 -2.59 20.47
N GLU A 183 -5.48 -1.60 20.02
CA GLU A 183 -6.23 -0.67 20.88
C GLU A 183 -7.70 -0.65 20.43
N LYS A 184 -8.63 -0.67 21.39
CA LYS A 184 -10.05 -0.38 21.15
C LYS A 184 -10.56 0.60 22.20
N ASP A 185 -10.95 1.79 21.74
CA ASP A 185 -11.54 2.84 22.57
C ASP A 185 -12.99 3.11 22.12
N PRO A 186 -13.99 2.53 22.80
CA PRO A 186 -15.39 2.74 22.47
C PRO A 186 -15.91 4.14 22.89
N SER A 187 -15.15 4.92 23.67
CA SER A 187 -15.52 6.30 24.03
C SER A 187 -15.18 7.30 22.94
N ARG A 188 -14.09 7.05 22.20
CA ARG A 188 -13.68 7.81 21.00
C ARG A 188 -14.14 7.17 19.68
N TYR A 189 -14.70 5.96 19.71
CA TYR A 189 -14.91 5.11 18.52
C TYR A 189 -13.64 4.93 17.69
N TYR A 190 -12.51 4.74 18.38
CA TYR A 190 -11.18 4.58 17.79
C TYR A 190 -10.70 3.13 17.91
N LEU A 191 -10.32 2.53 16.78
CA LEU A 191 -9.85 1.15 16.67
C LEU A 191 -8.48 1.13 15.99
N HIS A 192 -7.50 0.50 16.64
CA HIS A 192 -6.18 0.23 16.08
C HIS A 192 -5.99 -1.27 15.91
N LEU A 193 -5.75 -1.68 14.67
CA LEU A 193 -5.41 -3.04 14.27
C LEU A 193 -4.00 -3.08 13.72
N THR A 194 -3.40 -4.26 13.73
CA THR A 194 -2.20 -4.57 12.95
C THR A 194 -2.47 -5.69 11.96
N ALA A 195 -1.79 -5.66 10.82
CA ALA A 195 -1.82 -6.69 9.79
C ALA A 195 -0.40 -6.96 9.26
N PRO A 196 -0.09 -8.14 8.70
CA PRO A 196 1.18 -8.38 8.02
C PRO A 196 1.28 -7.50 6.77
N ALA A 197 2.38 -6.74 6.65
CA ALA A 197 2.72 -6.01 5.44
C ALA A 197 3.42 -6.93 4.43
N LYS A 198 3.44 -6.55 3.15
CA LYS A 198 4.15 -7.32 2.10
C LYS A 198 5.38 -6.60 1.55
N VAL A 199 5.49 -5.27 1.68
CA VAL A 199 6.64 -4.51 1.20
C VAL A 199 7.16 -3.56 2.31
N PRO A 200 8.19 -3.96 3.09
CA PRO A 200 8.96 -5.21 2.99
C PRO A 200 8.29 -6.42 3.65
N PRO A 201 8.62 -7.66 3.23
CA PRO A 201 8.16 -8.87 3.88
C PRO A 201 8.61 -8.92 5.36
N GLY A 202 7.68 -9.24 6.25
CA GLY A 202 7.94 -9.29 7.71
C GLY A 202 7.72 -7.97 8.45
N SER A 203 7.45 -6.86 7.74
CA SER A 203 6.93 -5.64 8.36
C SER A 203 5.45 -5.79 8.75
N THR A 204 4.95 -4.80 9.47
CA THR A 204 3.56 -4.73 9.96
C THR A 204 2.93 -3.44 9.45
N ASP A 205 1.69 -3.54 8.96
CA ASP A 205 0.82 -2.39 8.71
C ASP A 205 0.00 -2.08 9.97
N ASP A 206 0.02 -0.82 10.40
CA ASP A 206 -0.94 -0.27 11.36
C ASP A 206 -2.19 0.19 10.59
N LEU A 207 -3.36 -0.34 10.95
CA LEU A 207 -4.66 0.10 10.45
C LEU A 207 -5.43 0.80 11.58
N GLU A 208 -5.90 2.01 11.30
CA GLU A 208 -6.56 2.88 12.27
C GLU A 208 -7.92 3.30 11.72
N PHE A 209 -8.97 3.14 12.52
CA PHE A 209 -10.33 3.57 12.19
C PHE A 209 -10.86 4.50 13.29
N LEU A 210 -11.54 5.56 12.87
CA LEU A 210 -12.18 6.55 13.74
C LEU A 210 -13.56 6.87 13.18
N LEU A 211 -14.60 6.36 13.82
CA LEU A 211 -15.98 6.67 13.42
C LEU A 211 -16.37 8.03 13.99
N ARG A 212 -17.14 8.82 13.23
CA ARG A 212 -17.72 10.07 13.72
C ARG A 212 -19.25 9.99 13.62
N PRO A 213 -19.94 9.50 14.67
CA PRO A 213 -21.38 9.19 14.59
C PRO A 213 -22.28 10.37 14.20
N ALA A 214 -21.93 11.60 14.60
CA ALA A 214 -22.65 12.82 14.24
C ALA A 214 -22.68 13.09 12.72
N ASP A 215 -21.58 12.77 12.03
CA ASP A 215 -21.41 13.01 10.59
C ASP A 215 -21.77 11.76 9.75
N LYS A 216 -21.97 10.60 10.39
CA LYS A 216 -22.18 9.28 9.77
C LYS A 216 -21.06 8.83 8.82
N ILE A 217 -19.83 9.19 9.16
CA ILE A 217 -18.62 8.84 8.41
C ILE A 217 -17.66 7.97 9.21
N VAL A 218 -16.82 7.23 8.48
CA VAL A 218 -15.66 6.52 9.01
C VAL A 218 -14.42 7.14 8.41
N LEU A 219 -13.59 7.71 9.28
CA LEU A 219 -12.23 8.11 8.95
C LEU A 219 -11.32 6.90 9.15
N TYR A 220 -10.31 6.75 8.28
CA TYR A 220 -9.33 5.68 8.38
C TYR A 220 -7.93 6.12 7.94
N ARG A 221 -6.93 5.37 8.42
CA ARG A 221 -5.53 5.36 8.00
C ARG A 221 -5.04 3.92 7.96
N SER A 222 -4.21 3.57 6.99
CA SER A 222 -3.43 2.33 6.97
C SER A 222 -2.01 2.68 6.57
N ALA A 223 -1.01 2.27 7.34
CA ALA A 223 0.38 2.65 7.15
C ALA A 223 1.35 1.53 7.52
N THR A 224 2.31 1.24 6.62
CA THR A 224 3.40 0.29 6.85
C THR A 224 4.43 0.89 7.78
N ARG A 225 4.81 0.17 8.84
CA ARG A 225 5.82 0.63 9.80
C ARG A 225 7.18 0.81 9.13
N ASP A 226 7.60 -0.12 8.28
CA ASP A 226 8.89 -0.05 7.59
C ASP A 226 8.70 0.32 6.12
N THR A 227 9.34 1.40 5.67
CA THR A 227 9.39 1.76 4.25
C THR A 227 10.82 1.65 3.72
N VAL A 228 10.97 0.97 2.58
CA VAL A 228 12.26 0.70 1.95
C VAL A 228 12.55 1.73 0.86
N LEU A 229 13.71 2.38 0.95
CA LEU A 229 14.29 3.25 -0.06
C LEU A 229 15.47 2.57 -0.74
N VAL A 230 15.59 2.70 -2.06
CA VAL A 230 16.69 2.12 -2.85
C VAL A 230 17.61 3.22 -3.39
N TYR A 231 18.92 3.09 -3.13
CA TYR A 231 19.97 3.96 -3.67
C TYR A 231 20.26 3.62 -5.15
N PRO A 232 20.61 4.59 -6.03
CA PRO A 232 20.85 6.02 -5.78
C PRO A 232 19.60 6.90 -5.73
N PHE A 233 18.45 6.40 -6.19
CA PHE A 233 17.29 7.25 -6.50
C PHE A 233 16.50 7.72 -5.27
N GLN A 234 16.72 7.12 -4.09
CA GLN A 234 16.03 7.43 -2.83
C GLN A 234 14.49 7.33 -2.92
N GLN A 235 13.99 6.59 -3.92
CA GLN A 235 12.56 6.36 -4.13
C GLN A 235 12.07 5.26 -3.17
N TYR A 236 10.87 5.45 -2.63
CA TYR A 236 10.20 4.44 -1.82
C TYR A 236 9.61 3.34 -2.71
N LEU A 237 9.71 2.09 -2.28
CA LEU A 237 9.05 0.97 -2.95
C LEU A 237 7.56 0.95 -2.58
N PRO A 238 6.62 1.19 -3.53
CA PRO A 238 5.20 1.23 -3.23
C PRO A 238 4.65 -0.19 -3.02
N GLU A 239 3.69 -0.34 -2.11
CA GLU A 239 2.99 -1.62 -1.81
C GLU A 239 2.14 -2.20 -2.97
N HIS A 240 2.22 -1.67 -4.19
CA HIS A 240 1.40 -2.07 -5.35
C HIS A 240 -0.12 -2.13 -5.07
N GLY A 241 -0.62 -1.20 -4.24
CA GLY A 241 -2.06 -1.06 -3.95
C GLY A 241 -2.62 -2.04 -2.90
N GLN A 242 -1.80 -2.88 -2.27
CA GLN A 242 -2.28 -3.85 -1.27
C GLN A 242 -2.93 -3.18 -0.05
N THR A 243 -2.34 -2.08 0.41
CA THR A 243 -2.89 -1.22 1.47
C THR A 243 -4.31 -0.75 1.14
N ALA A 244 -4.58 -0.41 -0.12
CA ALA A 244 -5.90 -0.05 -0.61
C ALA A 244 -6.81 -1.30 -0.66
N GLY A 245 -6.40 -2.36 -1.36
CA GLY A 245 -7.20 -3.59 -1.52
C GLY A 245 -7.64 -4.23 -0.19
N ARG A 246 -6.79 -4.19 0.86
CA ARG A 246 -7.15 -4.62 2.22
C ARG A 246 -8.28 -3.77 2.79
N LEU A 247 -8.16 -2.44 2.70
CA LEU A 247 -9.18 -1.49 3.15
C LEU A 247 -10.48 -1.61 2.35
N GLU A 248 -10.42 -1.85 1.04
CA GLU A 248 -11.58 -2.09 0.19
C GLU A 248 -12.30 -3.39 0.56
N THR A 249 -11.56 -4.47 0.83
CA THR A 249 -12.13 -5.75 1.28
C THR A 249 -12.87 -5.59 2.62
N ILE A 250 -12.32 -4.82 3.56
CA ILE A 250 -12.96 -4.50 4.85
C ILE A 250 -14.24 -3.67 4.61
N ARG A 251 -14.17 -2.61 3.81
CA ARG A 251 -15.33 -1.76 3.44
C ARG A 251 -16.46 -2.58 2.83
N ASP A 252 -16.15 -3.40 1.84
CA ASP A 252 -17.13 -4.15 1.06
C ASP A 252 -17.74 -5.28 1.88
N SER A 253 -16.97 -5.91 2.77
CA SER A 253 -17.49 -6.89 3.75
C SER A 253 -18.42 -6.27 4.80
N LEU A 254 -18.31 -4.97 5.06
CA LEU A 254 -19.23 -4.22 5.92
C LEU A 254 -20.40 -3.61 5.14
N GLY A 255 -20.42 -3.75 3.81
CA GLY A 255 -21.40 -3.16 2.90
C GLY A 255 -21.37 -1.62 2.86
N TRP A 256 -20.27 -1.01 3.30
CA TRP A 256 -20.14 0.45 3.41
C TRP A 256 -19.75 1.11 2.09
N ASP A 257 -20.14 2.37 1.91
CA ASP A 257 -19.87 3.12 0.68
C ASP A 257 -18.74 4.14 0.84
N ILE A 258 -18.04 4.45 -0.24
CA ILE A 258 -17.17 5.63 -0.30
C ILE A 258 -18.06 6.88 -0.26
N LEU A 259 -17.75 7.84 0.63
CA LEU A 259 -18.39 9.15 0.63
C LEU A 259 -17.96 9.94 -0.61
N LYS A 260 -18.72 9.76 -1.69
CA LYS A 260 -18.59 10.54 -2.93
C LYS A 260 -18.73 12.02 -2.59
N GLN A 261 -17.77 12.84 -3.03
CA GLN A 261 -17.96 14.29 -2.96
C GLN A 261 -19.20 14.66 -3.77
N ARG A 262 -20.11 15.42 -3.16
CA ARG A 262 -21.36 15.83 -3.80
C ARG A 262 -21.02 16.78 -4.95
N ASP A 263 -21.08 16.27 -6.18
CA ASP A 263 -20.74 17.01 -7.39
C ASP A 263 -21.49 18.35 -7.43
N LYS A 264 -20.76 19.47 -7.39
CA LYS A 264 -21.36 20.81 -7.43
C LYS A 264 -22.20 21.04 -8.70
N THR A 265 -21.90 20.30 -9.76
CA THR A 265 -22.69 20.18 -10.99
C THR A 265 -24.14 19.77 -10.69
N SER A 266 -24.35 18.83 -9.76
CA SER A 266 -25.66 18.26 -9.39
C SER A 266 -26.54 19.15 -8.50
N LEU A 267 -25.98 20.21 -7.90
CA LEU A 267 -26.77 21.15 -7.08
C LEU A 267 -27.91 21.74 -7.91
N THR A 268 -29.12 21.81 -7.35
CA THR A 268 -30.26 22.39 -8.07
C THR A 268 -30.03 23.88 -8.34
N ALA A 269 -30.79 24.48 -9.26
CA ALA A 269 -30.70 25.92 -9.52
C ALA A 269 -30.97 26.75 -8.24
N GLU A 270 -31.86 26.27 -7.37
CA GLU A 270 -32.16 26.88 -6.07
C GLU A 270 -31.00 26.75 -5.06
N GLU A 271 -30.36 25.58 -4.96
CA GLU A 271 -29.18 25.40 -4.11
C GLU A 271 -28.01 26.28 -4.58
N LYS A 272 -27.83 26.42 -5.90
CA LYS A 272 -26.84 27.32 -6.51
C LYS A 272 -27.15 28.80 -6.23
N LEU A 273 -28.43 29.21 -6.29
CA LEU A 273 -28.85 30.57 -5.96
C LEU A 273 -28.63 30.92 -4.49
N ARG A 274 -28.91 29.99 -3.56
CA ARG A 274 -28.62 30.20 -2.13
C ARG A 274 -27.12 30.40 -1.85
N PHE A 275 -26.25 29.74 -2.62
CA PHE A 275 -24.79 29.90 -2.52
C PHE A 275 -24.22 31.18 -3.18
N LEU A 276 -25.07 32.05 -3.75
CA LEU A 276 -24.67 33.32 -4.37
C LEU A 276 -25.25 34.55 -3.63
N LEU A 277 -25.94 34.33 -2.50
CA LEU A 277 -26.61 35.37 -1.70
C LEU A 277 -26.03 35.47 -0.26
N PHE A 278 -24.89 34.82 -0.02
CA PHE A 278 -24.09 34.83 1.21
C PHE A 278 -22.60 34.79 0.85
#